data_AF-A0A835SXU1-F1
#
_entry.id   AF-A0A835SXU1-F1
#
_cell.length_a   1.000
_cell.length_b   1.000
_cell.length_c   1.000
_cell.angle_alpha   90.00
_cell.angle_beta   90.00
_cell.angle_gamma   90.00
#
_symmetry.space_group_name_H-M   'P 1'
#
loop_
_entity.id
_entity.type
_entity.pdbx_description
1 polymer ?
#
loop_
_entity_poly.entity_id
_entity_poly.type
_entity_poly.pdbx_seq_one_letter_code
_entity_poly.pdbx_strand_id
1 'polypeptide(L)'
;MASTTETAPTDVQHAQPSPLPTPSAAGGQTQGALLKGHRKGPGGSGQGKAGKAQKGPARLAKMQDGGDLEALLGGEGAEGADGVFANEEELGLSHKQQKMYGIWDPAAAAGADAGRRAFVEQWRRRHAERRAMVAALADPSSDPRERMSMRTDYILKWRKVLFSCPSCWLLPGLCVCGRMQRFSPAKTRVVVHAHHGEWGSASNSGSILPLSLEGSEILLYSHPEHDERLRAILTDTSRTVALLWPGADSLLPAELKALAAERTGGQVTVVALDATWGNARRMQGWFPKGTLTVKLPPESTLKENKLSLLRPVRAYRGDLECGRVSTVEAVASLLLELEGDEPMYRGLLENLKIKVDACRLQKNRTLVYDTQQPHHPASRPRVRGKKKGDAGDGDGDGDEAGSDEGEAEGSGGEESGAERADPADAQQPAAAAQAAA
;
A
#
# COMPACT_ATOMS: atom_id res chain seq x y z
N MET A 1 5.24 69.71 -31.60
CA MET A 1 4.21 68.66 -31.43
C MET A 1 4.87 67.56 -30.59
N ALA A 2 4.95 67.72 -29.26
CA ALA A 2 3.93 67.45 -28.23
C ALA A 2 3.48 65.97 -28.26
N SER A 3 3.50 65.16 -27.20
CA SER A 3 3.84 65.35 -25.79
C SER A 3 4.06 63.97 -25.16
N THR A 4 5.00 63.86 -24.22
CA THR A 4 5.22 62.73 -23.32
C THR A 4 4.22 62.78 -22.15
N THR A 5 3.67 61.63 -21.73
CA THR A 5 3.04 61.49 -20.41
C THR A 5 3.43 60.15 -19.78
N GLU A 6 4.22 60.30 -18.73
CA GLU A 6 4.63 59.34 -17.72
C GLU A 6 3.55 59.34 -16.62
N THR A 7 3.15 58.17 -16.12
CA THR A 7 2.27 58.06 -14.94
C THR A 7 2.92 57.20 -13.87
N ALA A 8 2.97 57.79 -12.68
CA ALA A 8 3.68 57.38 -11.48
C ALA A 8 3.03 56.19 -10.73
N PRO A 9 3.77 55.53 -9.81
CA PRO A 9 3.25 54.48 -8.94
C PRO A 9 2.52 55.04 -7.72
N THR A 10 1.43 54.37 -7.35
CA THR A 10 0.55 54.71 -6.23
C THR A 10 1.14 54.27 -4.89
N ASP A 11 1.27 55.23 -3.98
CA ASP A 11 1.61 55.09 -2.56
C ASP A 11 0.52 54.29 -1.82
N VAL A 12 0.88 53.18 -1.18
CA VAL A 12 -0.01 52.43 -0.28
C VAL A 12 0.47 52.67 1.15
N GLN A 13 -0.32 53.45 1.89
CA GLN A 13 -0.09 53.75 3.29
C GLN A 13 -0.28 52.51 4.17
N HIS A 14 0.78 52.13 4.90
CA HIS A 14 0.72 51.13 5.95
C HIS A 14 0.00 51.69 7.20
N ALA A 15 -1.19 51.15 7.51
CA ALA A 15 -1.85 51.36 8.78
C ALA A 15 -1.14 50.58 9.90
N GLN A 16 -0.79 51.27 10.99
CA GLN A 16 -0.20 50.65 12.18
C GLN A 16 -1.27 49.93 13.02
N PRO A 17 -0.97 48.73 13.57
CA PRO A 17 -1.88 48.05 14.48
C PRO A 17 -1.80 48.60 15.91
N SER A 18 -2.96 48.89 16.49
CA SER A 18 -3.14 49.22 17.91
C SER A 18 -2.69 48.09 18.84
N PRO A 19 -2.13 48.38 20.03
CA PRO A 19 -1.70 47.36 20.98
C PRO A 19 -2.89 46.65 21.64
N LEU A 20 -2.81 45.32 21.70
CA LEU A 20 -3.74 44.45 22.43
C LEU A 20 -3.41 44.44 23.94
N PRO A 21 -4.42 44.30 24.82
CA PRO A 21 -4.24 44.32 26.27
C PRO A 21 -3.62 43.03 26.82
N THR A 22 -2.76 43.21 27.82
CA THR A 22 -2.16 42.15 28.65
C THR A 22 -3.20 41.40 29.48
N PRO A 23 -3.22 40.05 29.48
CA PRO A 23 -3.98 39.30 30.47
C PRO A 23 -3.22 39.13 31.78
N SER A 24 -3.95 39.41 32.86
CA SER A 24 -3.57 39.34 34.27
C SER A 24 -3.30 37.90 34.73
N ALA A 25 -2.38 37.78 35.68
CA ALA A 25 -2.01 36.54 36.36
C ALA A 25 -3.05 36.14 37.43
N ALA A 26 -3.53 34.90 37.33
CA ALA A 26 -4.09 34.10 38.42
C ALA A 26 -3.80 32.64 38.04
N GLY A 27 -3.06 31.82 38.78
CA GLY A 27 -3.10 31.65 40.23
C GLY A 27 -4.06 30.50 40.55
N GLY A 28 -3.64 29.25 40.31
CA GLY A 28 -4.48 28.07 40.53
C GLY A 28 -3.66 26.79 40.64
N GLN A 29 -3.23 26.47 41.86
CA GLN A 29 -2.73 25.16 42.26
C GLN A 29 -3.88 24.16 42.24
N THR A 30 -3.71 23.00 41.59
CA THR A 30 -4.48 21.81 41.93
C THR A 30 -3.59 20.57 41.99
N GLN A 31 -3.83 19.84 43.06
CA GLN A 31 -2.99 18.79 43.63
C GLN A 31 -3.13 17.48 42.86
N GLY A 32 -2.03 16.72 42.85
CA GLY A 32 -1.99 15.37 42.33
C GLY A 32 -2.72 14.38 43.24
N ALA A 33 -3.45 13.45 42.62
CA ALA A 33 -3.95 12.25 43.27
C ALA A 33 -3.24 11.03 42.68
N LEU A 34 -2.35 10.45 43.49
CA LEU A 34 -1.83 9.08 43.37
C LEU A 34 -2.99 8.08 43.37
N LEU A 35 -3.02 7.16 42.40
CA LEU A 35 -3.70 5.88 42.56
C LEU A 35 -2.68 4.74 42.39
N LYS A 36 -2.23 4.25 43.55
CA LYS A 36 -1.53 2.96 43.71
C LYS A 36 -2.55 1.84 43.53
N GLY A 37 -2.32 0.98 42.55
CA GLY A 37 -3.04 -0.30 42.39
C GLY A 37 -2.09 -1.47 42.61
N HIS A 38 -2.12 -2.04 43.82
CA HIS A 38 -1.56 -3.35 44.15
C HIS A 38 -2.31 -4.45 43.38
N ARG A 39 -1.60 -5.36 42.72
CA ARG A 39 -1.96 -6.79 42.68
C ARG A 39 -0.70 -7.66 42.63
N LYS A 40 -0.54 -8.45 43.68
CA LYS A 40 0.45 -9.51 43.88
C LYS A 40 -0.32 -10.84 43.79
N GLY A 41 0.20 -11.81 43.05
CA GLY A 41 -0.35 -13.17 42.97
C GLY A 41 0.54 -14.07 42.10
N PRO A 42 0.65 -15.38 42.40
CA PRO A 42 1.95 -16.03 42.51
C PRO A 42 2.26 -17.08 41.43
N GLY A 43 3.56 -17.36 41.29
CA GLY A 43 4.15 -18.71 41.23
C GLY A 43 3.61 -19.75 40.25
N GLY A 44 4.45 -20.14 39.29
CA GLY A 44 4.26 -21.34 38.49
C GLY A 44 5.55 -21.73 37.76
N SER A 45 6.41 -22.47 38.44
CA SER A 45 7.57 -23.18 37.88
C SER A 45 7.12 -24.42 37.10
N GLY A 46 7.63 -24.61 35.88
CA GLY A 46 7.40 -25.82 35.09
C GLY A 46 8.44 -26.01 33.99
N GLN A 47 9.24 -27.07 34.16
CA GLN A 47 10.40 -27.44 33.36
C GLN A 47 10.08 -27.88 31.92
N GLY A 48 11.06 -27.67 31.03
CA GLY A 48 11.52 -28.67 30.05
C GLY A 48 10.72 -28.84 28.76
N LYS A 49 11.34 -28.50 27.62
CA LYS A 49 11.24 -29.31 26.38
C LYS A 49 12.32 -28.97 25.35
N ALA A 50 13.14 -29.99 25.10
CA ALA A 50 13.74 -30.46 23.85
C ALA A 50 13.91 -29.48 22.67
N GLY A 51 15.15 -29.45 22.16
CA GLY A 51 15.57 -28.74 20.96
C GLY A 51 14.76 -29.09 19.72
N LYS A 52 14.36 -28.04 19.00
CA LYS A 52 13.84 -28.11 17.64
C LYS A 52 14.81 -27.39 16.72
N ALA A 53 15.22 -28.09 15.67
CA ALA A 53 15.98 -27.55 14.55
C ALA A 53 15.30 -26.29 13.97
N GLN A 54 16.04 -25.18 13.94
CA GLN A 54 15.59 -23.94 13.29
C GLN A 54 15.65 -24.10 11.77
N LYS A 55 14.50 -24.37 11.16
CA LYS A 55 14.26 -24.06 9.74
C LYS A 55 13.97 -22.55 9.63
N GLY A 56 14.59 -21.85 8.66
CA GLY A 56 14.21 -20.48 8.28
C GLY A 56 12.74 -20.41 7.82
N PRO A 57 12.12 -19.22 7.64
CA PRO A 57 12.67 -17.86 7.61
C PRO A 57 12.02 -16.98 8.71
N ALA A 58 12.48 -17.13 9.97
CA ALA A 58 12.01 -16.32 11.11
C ALA A 58 12.99 -15.20 11.50
N ARG A 59 14.14 -15.08 10.82
CA ARG A 59 15.23 -14.16 11.22
C ARG A 59 15.06 -12.72 10.70
N LEU A 60 14.35 -12.51 9.59
CA LEU A 60 14.12 -11.15 9.06
C LEU A 60 13.29 -10.24 9.97
N ALA A 61 12.50 -10.80 10.89
CA ALA A 61 11.70 -10.02 11.84
C ALA A 61 12.47 -9.64 13.13
N LYS A 62 13.66 -10.19 13.35
CA LYS A 62 14.52 -9.88 14.52
C LYS A 62 15.64 -8.88 14.23
N MET A 63 15.75 -8.36 13.01
CA MET A 63 16.77 -7.36 12.62
C MET A 63 16.43 -5.93 13.11
N GLN A 64 15.96 -5.79 14.35
CA GLN A 64 15.77 -4.51 15.02
C GLN A 64 16.85 -4.22 16.07
N ASP A 65 17.62 -5.23 16.49
CA ASP A 65 18.83 -5.02 17.29
C ASP A 65 20.03 -4.78 16.36
N GLY A 66 20.68 -3.63 16.53
CA GLY A 66 21.78 -3.15 15.67
C GLY A 66 23.02 -4.05 15.64
N GLY A 67 23.23 -4.90 16.66
CA GLY A 67 24.46 -5.68 16.81
C GLY A 67 24.62 -6.87 15.84
N ASP A 68 23.53 -7.56 15.47
CA ASP A 68 23.59 -8.72 14.55
C ASP A 68 23.86 -8.29 13.09
N LEU A 69 23.67 -7.00 12.78
CA LEU A 69 23.89 -6.43 11.45
C LEU A 69 25.31 -5.88 11.26
N GLU A 70 25.97 -5.47 12.33
CA GLU A 70 27.37 -5.00 12.31
C GLU A 70 28.35 -6.15 12.06
N ALA A 71 28.11 -7.31 12.69
CA ALA A 71 28.87 -8.53 12.43
C ALA A 71 28.66 -9.10 11.02
N LEU A 72 27.48 -8.86 10.41
CA LEU A 72 27.14 -9.30 9.04
C LEU A 72 27.67 -8.36 7.95
N LEU A 73 28.07 -7.13 8.32
CA LEU A 73 28.55 -6.09 7.40
C LEU A 73 30.03 -5.74 7.59
N GLY A 74 30.69 -6.30 8.60
CA GLY A 74 32.10 -6.09 8.93
C GLY A 74 33.09 -6.92 8.11
N GLY A 75 32.62 -7.70 7.13
CA GLY A 75 33.45 -8.44 6.19
C GLY A 75 33.95 -7.57 5.04
N GLU A 76 34.86 -6.62 5.29
CA GLU A 76 35.72 -6.11 4.22
C GLU A 76 36.80 -7.17 3.91
N GLY A 77 36.38 -8.30 3.35
CA GLY A 77 37.29 -9.26 2.75
C GLY A 77 37.87 -8.66 1.46
N ALA A 78 39.17 -8.81 1.25
CA ALA A 78 39.93 -8.32 0.10
C ALA A 78 39.54 -8.92 -1.27
N GLU A 79 38.37 -9.57 -1.38
CA GLU A 79 37.97 -10.39 -2.52
C GLU A 79 36.98 -9.66 -3.45
N GLY A 80 37.48 -8.70 -4.23
CA GLY A 80 36.90 -8.25 -5.50
C GLY A 80 35.37 -8.03 -5.57
N ALA A 81 34.79 -8.12 -6.78
CA ALA A 81 33.33 -8.17 -6.95
C ALA A 81 32.79 -9.58 -6.67
N ASP A 82 33.64 -10.60 -6.81
CA ASP A 82 33.27 -12.02 -6.73
C ASP A 82 33.02 -12.49 -5.29
N GLY A 83 33.69 -11.93 -4.27
CA GLY A 83 33.49 -12.28 -2.86
C GLY A 83 32.12 -11.87 -2.31
N VAL A 84 31.57 -10.72 -2.76
CA VAL A 84 30.22 -10.25 -2.38
C VAL A 84 29.11 -11.17 -2.91
N PHE A 85 29.40 -11.93 -3.98
CA PHE A 85 28.44 -12.87 -4.57
C PHE A 85 28.58 -14.30 -4.05
N ALA A 86 29.63 -14.61 -3.30
CA ALA A 86 29.85 -15.94 -2.74
C ALA A 86 28.85 -16.27 -1.60
N ASN A 87 28.30 -15.25 -0.93
CA ASN A 87 27.28 -15.42 0.11
C ASN A 87 25.90 -14.92 -0.35
N GLU A 88 24.99 -15.85 -0.65
CA GLU A 88 23.57 -15.54 -0.93
C GLU A 88 22.88 -14.74 0.20
N GLU A 89 23.41 -14.81 1.43
CA GLU A 89 22.93 -14.07 2.59
C GLU A 89 23.16 -12.55 2.50
N GLU A 90 24.22 -12.08 1.81
CA GLU A 90 24.57 -10.65 1.78
C GLU A 90 23.64 -9.81 0.89
N LEU A 91 23.14 -10.40 -0.19
CA LEU A 91 22.24 -9.71 -1.11
C LEU A 91 20.78 -9.69 -0.66
N GLY A 92 20.40 -10.56 0.29
CA GLY A 92 19.02 -10.72 0.72
C GLY A 92 18.05 -11.13 -0.41
N LEU A 93 18.58 -11.66 -1.51
CA LEU A 93 17.85 -12.10 -2.70
C LEU A 93 18.14 -13.58 -2.92
N SER A 94 17.08 -14.40 -3.03
CA SER A 94 17.21 -15.81 -3.41
C SER A 94 17.83 -15.93 -4.82
N HIS A 95 18.54 -17.02 -5.08
CA HIS A 95 19.09 -17.33 -6.41
C HIS A 95 18.06 -17.20 -7.54
N LYS A 96 16.81 -17.61 -7.28
CA LYS A 96 15.68 -17.44 -8.22
C LYS A 96 15.36 -15.98 -8.52
N GLN A 97 15.40 -15.11 -7.50
CA GLN A 97 15.23 -13.67 -7.68
C GLN A 97 16.42 -13.10 -8.45
N GLN A 98 17.65 -13.45 -8.09
CA GLN A 98 18.85 -13.03 -8.82
C GLN A 98 18.80 -13.39 -10.31
N LYS A 99 18.36 -14.62 -10.64
CA LYS A 99 18.12 -15.06 -12.02
C LYS A 99 16.99 -14.29 -12.70
N MET A 100 15.89 -14.02 -12.00
CA MET A 100 14.77 -13.21 -12.51
C MET A 100 15.20 -11.78 -12.86
N TYR A 101 16.20 -11.23 -12.18
CA TYR A 101 16.76 -9.91 -12.45
C TYR A 101 17.78 -9.88 -13.60
N GLY A 102 18.07 -11.01 -14.25
CA GLY A 102 19.15 -11.07 -15.24
C GLY A 102 20.55 -10.83 -14.67
N ILE A 103 20.70 -10.78 -13.34
CA ILE A 103 22.01 -10.74 -12.64
C ILE A 103 22.80 -12.03 -12.92
N TRP A 104 22.06 -13.11 -13.17
CA TRP A 104 22.55 -14.42 -13.58
C TRP A 104 21.84 -14.88 -14.86
N ASP A 105 22.08 -14.21 -15.98
CA ASP A 105 21.83 -14.81 -17.29
C ASP A 105 23.14 -15.39 -17.86
N PRO A 106 23.37 -16.72 -17.73
CA PRO A 106 24.58 -17.34 -18.27
C PRO A 106 24.64 -17.31 -19.81
N ALA A 107 23.52 -17.05 -20.50
CA ALA A 107 23.49 -16.94 -21.97
C ALA A 107 23.98 -15.58 -22.47
N ALA A 108 24.00 -14.56 -21.62
CA ALA A 108 24.47 -13.21 -21.94
C ALA A 108 25.91 -13.00 -21.44
N ALA A 109 26.85 -13.88 -21.80
CA ALA A 109 28.19 -13.93 -21.22
C ALA A 109 28.98 -12.59 -21.27
N ALA A 110 28.71 -11.69 -22.21
CA ALA A 110 29.33 -10.36 -22.27
C ALA A 110 28.50 -9.24 -21.60
N GLY A 111 27.17 -9.38 -21.50
CA GLY A 111 26.26 -8.34 -20.99
C GLY A 111 25.78 -8.57 -19.55
N ALA A 112 25.67 -9.82 -19.12
CA ALA A 112 25.26 -10.21 -17.76
C ALA A 112 26.26 -9.70 -16.71
N ASP A 113 27.53 -9.64 -17.07
CA ASP A 113 28.61 -9.17 -16.21
C ASP A 113 28.51 -7.66 -15.93
N ALA A 114 28.10 -6.86 -16.94
CA ALA A 114 27.85 -5.43 -16.74
C ALA A 114 26.64 -5.16 -15.83
N GLY A 115 25.53 -5.88 -16.03
CA GLY A 115 24.35 -5.78 -15.16
C GLY A 115 24.63 -6.21 -13.72
N ARG A 116 25.42 -7.28 -13.55
CA ARG A 116 25.91 -7.75 -12.25
C ARG A 116 26.76 -6.71 -11.55
N ARG A 117 27.77 -6.15 -12.23
CA ARG A 117 28.61 -5.07 -11.67
C ARG A 117 27.79 -3.86 -11.24
N ALA A 118 26.90 -3.38 -12.11
CA ALA A 118 26.02 -2.26 -11.80
C ALA A 118 25.13 -2.55 -10.57
N PHE A 119 24.65 -3.79 -10.44
CA PHE A 119 23.91 -4.24 -9.27
C PHE A 119 24.76 -4.16 -7.98
N VAL A 120 25.97 -4.72 -7.97
CA VAL A 120 26.87 -4.63 -6.80
C VAL A 120 27.17 -3.20 -6.45
N GLU A 121 27.48 -2.38 -7.43
CA GLU A 121 27.87 -0.99 -7.21
C GLU A 121 26.74 -0.21 -6.54
N GLN A 122 25.51 -0.33 -7.06
CA GLN A 122 24.34 0.30 -6.43
C GLN A 122 24.06 -0.27 -5.03
N TRP A 123 24.21 -1.58 -4.84
CA TRP A 123 24.05 -2.21 -3.53
C TRP A 123 25.09 -1.68 -2.53
N ARG A 124 26.37 -1.66 -2.89
CA ARG A 124 27.47 -1.10 -2.08
C ARG A 124 27.20 0.36 -1.74
N ARG A 125 26.81 1.17 -2.73
CA ARG A 125 26.47 2.59 -2.54
C ARG A 125 25.31 2.76 -1.55
N ARG A 126 24.22 2.01 -1.72
CA ARG A 126 23.08 2.05 -0.79
C ARG A 126 23.50 1.70 0.64
N HIS A 127 24.30 0.64 0.80
CA HIS A 127 24.77 0.20 2.13
C HIS A 127 25.72 1.22 2.76
N ALA A 128 26.63 1.82 1.99
CA ALA A 128 27.50 2.89 2.46
C ALA A 128 26.69 4.12 2.91
N GLU A 129 25.73 4.57 2.11
CA GLU A 129 24.85 5.69 2.47
C GLU A 129 23.97 5.35 3.69
N ARG A 130 23.51 4.09 3.83
CA ARG A 130 22.79 3.63 5.01
C ARG A 130 23.64 3.68 6.26
N ARG A 131 24.91 3.25 6.20
CA ARG A 131 25.85 3.32 7.33
C ARG A 131 26.10 4.77 7.73
N ALA A 132 26.35 5.65 6.75
CA ALA A 132 26.52 7.08 6.99
C ALA A 132 25.28 7.70 7.67
N MET A 133 24.08 7.41 7.17
CA MET A 133 22.83 7.85 7.79
C MET A 133 22.68 7.31 9.21
N VAL A 134 22.93 6.02 9.45
CA VAL A 134 22.83 5.43 10.80
C VAL A 134 23.84 6.07 11.76
N ALA A 135 25.07 6.31 11.33
CA ALA A 135 26.09 7.00 12.11
C ALA A 135 25.67 8.44 12.47
N ALA A 136 25.14 9.21 11.50
CA ALA A 136 24.61 10.54 11.75
C ALA A 136 23.43 10.52 12.73
N LEU A 137 22.55 9.51 12.63
CA LEU A 137 21.43 9.34 13.55
C LEU A 137 21.85 8.90 14.96
N ALA A 138 23.08 8.45 15.19
CA ALA A 138 23.54 8.04 16.51
C ALA A 138 23.85 9.24 17.42
N ASP A 139 24.08 10.42 16.83
CA ASP A 139 24.31 11.65 17.58
C ASP A 139 23.04 12.05 18.37
N PRO A 140 23.09 12.10 19.71
CA PRO A 140 21.95 12.49 20.54
C PRO A 140 21.66 13.99 20.48
N SER A 141 22.61 14.82 20.02
CA SER A 141 22.45 16.28 19.92
C SER A 141 21.68 16.73 18.67
N SER A 142 21.60 15.87 17.66
CA SER A 142 20.88 16.14 16.42
C SER A 142 19.37 16.34 16.66
N ASP A 143 18.79 17.36 16.03
CA ASP A 143 17.36 17.68 16.15
C ASP A 143 16.49 16.50 15.66
N PRO A 144 15.42 16.11 16.38
CA PRO A 144 14.56 15.01 15.96
C PRO A 144 13.94 15.15 14.55
N ARG A 145 13.69 16.37 14.07
CA ARG A 145 13.14 16.60 12.73
C ARG A 145 14.22 16.40 11.67
N GLU A 146 15.43 16.88 11.90
CA GLU A 146 16.57 16.61 11.01
C GLU A 146 16.87 15.11 10.91
N ARG A 147 16.84 14.41 12.04
CA ARG A 147 16.97 12.94 12.08
C ARG A 147 15.86 12.26 11.28
N MET A 148 14.63 12.75 11.34
CA MET A 148 13.55 12.22 10.51
C MET A 148 13.75 12.53 9.02
N SER A 149 14.15 13.76 8.68
CA SER A 149 14.45 14.17 7.30
C SER A 149 15.49 13.26 6.66
N MET A 150 16.63 13.04 7.34
CA MET A 150 17.68 12.13 6.84
C MET A 150 17.15 10.72 6.56
N ARG A 151 16.26 10.20 7.42
CA ARG A 151 15.60 8.90 7.20
C ARG A 151 14.68 8.93 6.00
N THR A 152 13.86 9.97 5.86
CA THR A 152 12.92 10.08 4.75
C THR A 152 13.63 10.27 3.41
N ASP A 153 14.73 11.03 3.37
CA ASP A 153 15.53 11.24 2.15
C ASP A 153 16.16 9.92 1.68
N TYR A 154 16.75 9.18 2.62
CA TYR A 154 17.28 7.84 2.34
C TYR A 154 16.18 6.90 1.82
N ILE A 155 15.01 6.88 2.45
CA ILE A 155 13.87 6.04 2.04
C ILE A 155 13.34 6.45 0.67
N LEU A 156 13.23 7.76 0.40
CA LEU A 156 12.76 8.30 -0.86
C LEU A 156 13.66 7.88 -2.01
N LYS A 157 14.98 8.03 -1.81
CA LYS A 157 16.03 7.66 -2.76
C LYS A 157 16.11 6.17 -3.01
N TRP A 158 16.21 5.36 -1.95
CA TRP A 158 16.57 3.94 -2.07
C TRP A 158 15.40 2.97 -2.01
N ARG A 159 14.25 3.41 -1.47
CA ARG A 159 13.08 2.55 -1.21
C ARG A 159 13.42 1.35 -0.33
N LYS A 160 12.46 0.44 -0.16
CA LYS A 160 12.68 -0.83 0.56
C LYS A 160 13.47 -1.84 -0.27
N VAL A 161 13.16 -1.95 -1.55
CA VAL A 161 13.73 -2.97 -2.44
C VAL A 161 14.50 -2.27 -3.56
N LEU A 162 15.79 -2.57 -3.63
CA LEU A 162 16.65 -2.15 -4.74
C LEU A 162 16.09 -2.70 -6.06
N PHE A 163 16.24 -1.93 -7.13
CA PHE A 163 15.76 -2.29 -8.48
C PHE A 163 14.25 -2.49 -8.59
N SER A 164 13.46 -2.09 -7.59
CA SER A 164 12.01 -2.04 -7.78
C SER A 164 11.63 -0.91 -8.76
N CYS A 165 10.57 -1.15 -9.52
CA CYS A 165 9.96 -0.15 -10.38
C CYS A 165 9.71 1.15 -9.59
N PRO A 166 10.11 2.32 -10.12
CA PRO A 166 10.01 3.57 -9.39
C PRO A 166 8.56 3.97 -9.07
N SER A 167 7.59 3.43 -9.80
CA SER A 167 6.19 3.80 -9.65
C SER A 167 5.38 2.76 -8.87
N CYS A 168 5.35 1.49 -9.31
CA CYS A 168 4.53 0.47 -8.63
C CYS A 168 5.23 -0.29 -7.50
N TRP A 169 6.55 -0.13 -7.37
CA TRP A 169 7.41 -0.73 -6.33
C TRP A 169 7.50 -2.26 -6.36
N LEU A 170 7.06 -2.87 -7.45
CA LEU A 170 7.30 -4.27 -7.77
C LEU A 170 8.65 -4.42 -8.48
N LEU A 171 9.17 -5.63 -8.51
CA LEU A 171 10.39 -5.95 -9.25
C LEU A 171 10.20 -5.74 -10.77
N PRO A 172 11.27 -5.51 -11.56
CA PRO A 172 11.15 -5.16 -12.97
C PRO A 172 10.34 -6.18 -13.80
N GLY A 173 10.60 -7.48 -13.63
CA GLY A 173 9.86 -8.55 -14.30
C GLY A 173 8.42 -8.77 -13.81
N LEU A 174 8.01 -8.05 -12.75
CA LEU A 174 6.66 -8.08 -12.19
C LEU A 174 6.02 -6.69 -12.18
N CYS A 175 6.60 -5.73 -12.90
CA CYS A 175 6.07 -4.40 -13.02
C CYS A 175 4.66 -4.44 -13.63
N VAL A 176 3.72 -3.71 -13.02
CA VAL A 176 2.32 -3.66 -13.46
C VAL A 176 1.93 -2.33 -14.08
N CYS A 177 2.84 -1.34 -14.15
CA CYS A 177 2.51 0.02 -14.56
C CYS A 177 1.90 0.09 -15.97
N GLY A 178 2.36 -0.75 -16.90
CA GLY A 178 1.82 -0.82 -18.26
C GLY A 178 0.48 -1.54 -18.39
N ARG A 179 0.04 -2.23 -17.32
CA ARG A 179 -1.22 -2.98 -17.28
C ARG A 179 -2.31 -2.26 -16.48
N MET A 180 -1.96 -1.20 -15.78
CA MET A 180 -2.91 -0.45 -14.96
C MET A 180 -3.79 0.43 -15.85
N GLN A 181 -5.09 0.34 -15.60
CA GLN A 181 -6.07 1.27 -16.18
C GLN A 181 -5.84 2.67 -15.60
N ARG A 182 -6.13 3.69 -16.42
CA ARG A 182 -5.99 5.11 -16.08
C ARG A 182 -7.32 5.81 -16.22
N PHE A 183 -7.59 6.74 -15.30
CA PHE A 183 -8.81 7.50 -15.19
C PHE A 183 -8.49 8.95 -14.85
N SER A 184 -9.39 9.84 -15.23
CA SER A 184 -9.27 11.28 -14.99
C SER A 184 -10.54 11.75 -14.27
N PRO A 185 -10.55 11.78 -12.93
CA PRO A 185 -11.71 12.27 -12.19
C PRO A 185 -12.02 13.71 -12.59
N ALA A 186 -13.30 14.03 -12.76
CA ALA A 186 -13.71 15.32 -13.29
C ALA A 186 -13.49 16.49 -12.31
N LYS A 187 -13.72 16.26 -11.02
CA LYS A 187 -13.68 17.32 -9.99
C LYS A 187 -12.75 17.00 -8.82
N THR A 188 -12.45 15.72 -8.61
CA THR A 188 -11.74 15.25 -7.42
C THR A 188 -10.27 14.99 -7.71
N ARG A 189 -9.38 15.70 -7.02
CA ARG A 189 -7.96 15.40 -6.97
C ARG A 189 -7.64 14.52 -5.77
N VAL A 190 -6.76 13.54 -5.94
CA VAL A 190 -6.35 12.63 -4.86
C VAL A 190 -4.88 12.82 -4.52
N VAL A 191 -4.58 13.08 -3.25
CA VAL A 191 -3.22 13.17 -2.72
C VAL A 191 -3.02 12.04 -1.71
N VAL A 192 -2.07 11.16 -1.96
CA VAL A 192 -1.73 10.07 -1.03
C VAL A 192 -0.67 10.57 -0.08
N HIS A 193 -1.00 10.73 1.20
CA HIS A 193 -0.03 11.07 2.22
C HIS A 193 0.46 9.79 2.90
N ALA A 194 1.64 9.32 2.49
CA ALA A 194 2.16 8.00 2.83
C ALA A 194 3.17 8.03 3.97
N HIS A 195 3.02 7.11 4.90
CA HIS A 195 4.01 6.90 5.96
C HIS A 195 5.33 6.38 5.34
N HIS A 196 6.48 6.85 5.80
CA HIS A 196 7.79 6.39 5.32
C HIS A 196 7.99 4.87 5.39
N GLY A 197 7.40 4.23 6.40
CA GLY A 197 7.40 2.78 6.54
C GLY A 197 6.57 2.02 5.49
N GLU A 198 5.74 2.69 4.70
CA GLU A 198 4.99 2.09 3.57
C GLU A 198 5.67 2.34 2.21
N TRP A 199 6.51 3.37 2.12
CA TRP A 199 7.20 3.76 0.89
C TRP A 199 8.04 2.63 0.31
N GLY A 200 7.92 2.39 -1.00
CA GLY A 200 8.67 1.34 -1.70
C GLY A 200 8.24 -0.10 -1.39
N SER A 201 7.12 -0.31 -0.69
CA SER A 201 6.60 -1.64 -0.38
C SER A 201 5.77 -2.20 -1.54
N ALA A 202 6.10 -3.40 -2.04
CA ALA A 202 5.34 -4.05 -3.12
C ALA A 202 3.83 -4.22 -2.83
N SER A 203 3.46 -4.41 -1.55
CA SER A 203 2.07 -4.57 -1.12
C SER A 203 1.37 -3.24 -0.77
N ASN A 204 2.03 -2.11 -0.99
CA ASN A 204 1.41 -0.80 -0.77
C ASN A 204 0.35 -0.54 -1.84
N SER A 205 -0.89 -0.33 -1.45
CA SER A 205 -1.94 -0.01 -2.43
C SER A 205 -1.93 1.47 -2.81
N GLY A 206 -1.60 2.40 -1.92
CA GLY A 206 -1.58 3.85 -2.21
C GLY A 206 -0.80 4.23 -3.48
N SER A 207 0.30 3.54 -3.78
CA SER A 207 1.11 3.72 -5.00
C SER A 207 0.40 3.36 -6.32
N ILE A 208 -0.80 2.78 -6.30
CA ILE A 208 -1.64 2.61 -7.50
C ILE A 208 -2.25 3.96 -7.92
N LEU A 209 -2.60 4.83 -6.96
CA LEU A 209 -3.36 6.04 -7.23
C LEU A 209 -2.64 7.02 -8.17
N PRO A 210 -1.35 7.38 -7.99
CA PRO A 210 -0.63 8.22 -8.96
C PRO A 210 -0.35 7.52 -10.30
N LEU A 211 -0.52 6.20 -10.40
CA LEU A 211 -0.40 5.46 -11.66
C LEU A 211 -1.71 5.41 -12.45
N SER A 212 -2.83 5.51 -11.75
CA SER A 212 -4.17 5.27 -12.29
C SER A 212 -5.06 6.50 -12.31
N LEU A 213 -4.76 7.55 -11.55
CA LEU A 213 -5.56 8.76 -11.47
C LEU A 213 -4.75 9.97 -11.95
N GLU A 214 -5.24 10.65 -12.98
CA GLU A 214 -4.64 11.90 -13.44
C GLU A 214 -4.64 12.96 -12.33
N GLY A 215 -3.55 13.70 -12.21
CA GLY A 215 -3.39 14.74 -11.18
C GLY A 215 -3.18 14.20 -9.75
N SER A 216 -3.11 12.88 -9.57
CA SER A 216 -2.81 12.28 -8.26
C SER A 216 -1.31 12.26 -7.99
N GLU A 217 -0.92 12.55 -6.75
CA GLU A 217 0.47 12.50 -6.29
C GLU A 217 0.57 11.77 -4.95
N ILE A 218 1.79 11.33 -4.61
CA ILE A 218 2.10 10.71 -3.33
C ILE A 218 3.15 11.55 -2.59
N LEU A 219 2.82 11.95 -1.36
CA LEU A 219 3.64 12.76 -0.49
C LEU A 219 4.11 11.92 0.70
N LEU A 220 5.42 11.92 0.96
CA LEU A 220 6.03 11.20 2.06
C LEU A 220 5.91 12.00 3.36
N TYR A 221 5.25 11.42 4.36
CA TYR A 221 5.12 12.04 5.68
C TYR A 221 6.47 12.28 6.35
N SER A 222 6.65 13.49 6.89
CA SER A 222 7.86 13.97 7.56
C SER A 222 9.06 14.22 6.64
N HIS A 223 8.84 14.25 5.33
CA HIS A 223 9.84 14.72 4.37
C HIS A 223 9.64 16.23 4.16
N PRO A 224 10.65 17.09 4.37
CA PRO A 224 10.46 18.54 4.39
C PRO A 224 9.76 19.12 3.16
N GLU A 225 10.19 18.73 1.95
CA GLU A 225 9.59 19.25 0.71
C GLU A 225 8.15 18.75 0.50
N HIS A 226 7.85 17.53 0.96
CA HIS A 226 6.51 16.95 0.81
C HIS A 226 5.55 17.49 1.86
N ASP A 227 6.04 17.74 3.08
CA ASP A 227 5.30 18.42 4.13
C ASP A 227 4.95 19.85 3.68
N GLU A 228 5.89 20.55 3.05
CA GLU A 228 5.63 21.88 2.50
C GLU A 228 4.62 21.85 1.35
N ARG A 229 4.77 20.88 0.43
CA ARG A 229 3.78 20.65 -0.62
C ARG A 229 2.38 20.35 -0.05
N LEU A 230 2.30 19.56 1.02
CA LEU A 230 1.03 19.24 1.68
C LEU A 230 0.42 20.48 2.36
N ARG A 231 1.22 21.34 3.00
CA ARG A 231 0.74 22.62 3.55
C ARG A 231 0.15 23.51 2.45
N ALA A 232 0.86 23.64 1.33
CA ALA A 232 0.37 24.42 0.18
C ALA A 232 -0.98 23.88 -0.33
N ILE A 233 -1.15 22.55 -0.39
CA ILE A 233 -2.42 21.91 -0.73
C ILE A 233 -3.49 22.23 0.30
N LEU A 234 -3.20 22.16 1.60
CA LEU A 234 -4.17 22.45 2.67
C LEU A 234 -4.64 23.90 2.69
N THR A 235 -3.82 24.83 2.20
CA THR A 235 -4.14 26.27 2.10
C THR A 235 -4.73 26.66 0.75
N ASP A 236 -4.84 25.74 -0.21
CA ASP A 236 -5.39 26.02 -1.54
C ASP A 236 -6.89 26.29 -1.46
N THR A 237 -7.28 27.55 -1.68
CA THR A 237 -8.69 27.98 -1.66
C THR A 237 -9.43 27.70 -2.96
N SER A 238 -8.74 27.24 -4.02
CA SER A 238 -9.39 26.89 -5.29
C SER A 238 -10.12 25.54 -5.23
N ARG A 239 -9.85 24.72 -4.19
CA ARG A 239 -10.46 23.41 -3.98
C ARG A 239 -10.90 23.24 -2.53
N THR A 240 -12.00 22.52 -2.33
CA THR A 240 -12.40 22.09 -0.99
C THR A 240 -11.54 20.90 -0.59
N VAL A 241 -10.66 21.08 0.40
CA VAL A 241 -9.72 20.04 0.82
C VAL A 241 -10.28 19.26 2.00
N ALA A 242 -10.28 17.94 1.91
CA ALA A 242 -10.74 17.05 2.98
C ALA A 242 -9.79 15.86 3.16
N LEU A 243 -9.60 15.45 4.42
CA LEU A 243 -8.86 14.26 4.79
C LEU A 243 -9.80 13.04 4.82
N LEU A 244 -9.46 11.98 4.08
CA LEU A 244 -10.18 10.70 4.14
C LEU A 244 -9.84 9.99 5.45
N TRP A 245 -10.74 10.11 6.44
CA TRP A 245 -10.54 9.60 7.78
C TRP A 245 -11.89 9.30 8.45
N PRO A 246 -12.06 8.14 9.12
CA PRO A 246 -13.30 7.78 9.80
C PRO A 246 -13.40 8.42 11.20
N GLY A 247 -13.46 9.75 11.26
CA GLY A 247 -13.73 10.50 12.50
C GLY A 247 -15.23 10.56 12.83
N ALA A 248 -15.54 10.83 14.09
CA ALA A 248 -16.93 11.01 14.53
C ALA A 248 -17.60 12.17 13.78
N ASP A 249 -16.91 13.32 13.73
CA ASP A 249 -17.34 14.56 13.08
C ASP A 249 -17.00 14.61 11.58
N SER A 250 -16.62 13.47 10.98
CA SER A 250 -16.32 13.40 9.56
C SER A 250 -17.59 13.44 8.73
N LEU A 251 -17.55 14.27 7.70
CA LEU A 251 -18.63 14.42 6.71
C LEU A 251 -18.85 13.11 5.95
N LEU A 252 -20.09 12.90 5.52
CA LEU A 252 -20.42 11.96 4.47
C LEU A 252 -20.06 12.54 3.09
N PRO A 253 -19.86 11.70 2.06
CA PRO A 253 -19.51 12.18 0.72
C PRO A 253 -20.52 13.18 0.13
N ALA A 254 -21.82 12.98 0.38
CA ALA A 254 -22.87 13.90 -0.06
C ALA A 254 -22.74 15.30 0.56
N GLU A 255 -22.40 15.37 1.86
CA GLU A 255 -22.18 16.62 2.59
C GLU A 255 -20.93 17.34 2.08
N LEU A 256 -19.83 16.60 1.86
CA LEU A 256 -18.61 17.15 1.26
C LEU A 256 -18.89 17.71 -0.15
N LYS A 257 -19.67 17.00 -0.96
CA LYS A 257 -20.05 17.41 -2.32
C LYS A 257 -20.87 18.70 -2.32
N ALA A 258 -21.84 18.82 -1.41
CA ALA A 258 -22.63 20.04 -1.24
C ALA A 258 -21.76 21.23 -0.81
N LEU A 259 -20.89 21.02 0.19
CA LEU A 259 -19.96 22.05 0.66
C LEU A 259 -18.98 22.50 -0.42
N ALA A 260 -18.47 21.55 -1.22
CA ALA A 260 -17.57 21.86 -2.33
C ALA A 260 -18.28 22.62 -3.45
N ALA A 261 -19.55 22.30 -3.73
CA ALA A 261 -20.36 23.05 -4.71
C ALA A 261 -20.48 24.52 -4.32
N GLU A 262 -20.72 24.80 -3.04
CA GLU A 262 -20.81 26.16 -2.49
C GLU A 262 -19.47 26.90 -2.51
N ARG A 263 -18.39 26.27 -2.03
CA ARG A 263 -17.10 26.95 -1.83
C ARG A 263 -16.26 27.09 -3.10
N THR A 264 -16.26 26.05 -3.94
CA THR A 264 -15.25 25.86 -4.99
C THR A 264 -15.84 25.32 -6.30
N GLY A 265 -17.13 25.54 -6.54
CA GLY A 265 -17.81 25.06 -7.77
C GLY A 265 -17.80 23.54 -7.91
N GLY A 266 -17.61 22.82 -6.80
CA GLY A 266 -17.55 21.37 -6.73
C GLY A 266 -16.14 20.78 -6.84
N GLN A 267 -15.08 21.59 -6.94
CA GLN A 267 -13.71 21.08 -6.99
C GLN A 267 -13.23 20.61 -5.62
N VAL A 268 -12.76 19.37 -5.52
CA VAL A 268 -12.35 18.73 -4.26
C VAL A 268 -10.88 18.29 -4.35
N THR A 269 -10.15 18.37 -3.23
CA THR A 269 -8.91 17.61 -3.03
C THR A 269 -9.08 16.69 -1.84
N VAL A 270 -8.92 15.39 -2.06
CA VAL A 270 -8.93 14.40 -0.98
C VAL A 270 -7.51 14.01 -0.64
N VAL A 271 -7.14 14.14 0.64
CA VAL A 271 -5.90 13.59 1.18
C VAL A 271 -6.19 12.22 1.79
N ALA A 272 -5.59 11.16 1.25
CA ALA A 272 -5.73 9.79 1.75
C ALA A 272 -4.49 9.39 2.57
N LEU A 273 -4.68 8.99 3.83
CA LEU A 273 -3.59 8.51 4.68
C LEU A 273 -3.22 7.07 4.32
N ASP A 274 -1.97 6.85 3.96
CA ASP A 274 -1.47 5.54 3.54
C ASP A 274 -0.45 5.01 4.54
N ALA A 275 -0.94 4.25 5.52
CA ALA A 275 -0.17 3.71 6.63
C ALA A 275 -0.85 2.49 7.27
N THR A 276 -0.17 1.85 8.22
CA THR A 276 -0.87 1.03 9.21
C THR A 276 -1.84 1.90 10.03
N TRP A 277 -2.94 1.34 10.53
CA TRP A 277 -3.93 2.10 11.32
C TRP A 277 -3.33 2.92 12.47
N GLY A 278 -2.38 2.33 13.22
CA GLY A 278 -1.72 3.03 14.32
C GLY A 278 -0.84 4.20 13.85
N ASN A 279 -0.19 4.08 12.69
CA ASN A 279 0.58 5.15 12.10
C ASN A 279 -0.33 6.21 11.44
N ALA A 280 -1.40 5.80 10.76
CA ALA A 280 -2.38 6.71 10.16
C ALA A 280 -3.03 7.59 11.23
N ARG A 281 -3.37 7.03 12.40
CA ARG A 281 -3.88 7.80 13.54
C ARG A 281 -2.86 8.85 14.04
N ARG A 282 -1.57 8.50 14.07
CA ARG A 282 -0.51 9.46 14.44
C ARG A 282 -0.34 10.55 13.37
N MET A 283 -0.39 10.18 12.09
CA MET A 283 -0.32 11.11 10.97
C MET A 283 -1.53 12.05 10.95
N GLN A 284 -2.72 11.58 11.29
CA GLN A 284 -3.92 12.42 11.37
C GLN A 284 -3.72 13.57 12.37
N GLY A 285 -3.03 13.34 13.48
CA GLY A 285 -2.72 14.38 14.48
C GLY A 285 -1.76 15.47 14.01
N TRP A 286 -1.11 15.31 12.84
CA TRP A 286 -0.27 16.34 12.22
C TRP A 286 -1.10 17.41 11.50
N PHE A 287 -2.32 17.08 11.08
CA PHE A 287 -3.18 18.03 10.36
C PHE A 287 -3.70 19.13 11.32
N PRO A 288 -3.84 20.37 10.84
CA PRO A 288 -4.41 21.45 11.65
C PRO A 288 -5.78 21.08 12.23
N LYS A 289 -6.06 21.57 13.44
CA LYS A 289 -7.40 21.45 14.01
C LYS A 289 -8.41 22.15 13.09
N GLY A 290 -9.54 21.51 12.85
CA GLY A 290 -10.56 22.02 11.92
C GLY A 290 -10.36 21.65 10.45
N THR A 291 -9.30 20.91 10.09
CA THR A 291 -9.22 20.28 8.77
C THR A 291 -10.46 19.41 8.55
N LEU A 292 -11.17 19.65 7.44
CA LEU A 292 -12.34 18.86 7.07
C LEU A 292 -11.93 17.39 6.93
N THR A 293 -12.78 16.50 7.44
CA THR A 293 -12.60 15.07 7.27
C THR A 293 -13.82 14.47 6.60
N VAL A 294 -13.61 13.45 5.79
CA VAL A 294 -14.68 12.69 5.12
C VAL A 294 -14.53 11.22 5.46
N LYS A 295 -15.65 10.58 5.81
CA LYS A 295 -15.73 9.14 6.07
C LYS A 295 -16.56 8.46 5.00
N LEU A 296 -16.25 7.21 4.73
CA LEU A 296 -17.07 6.37 3.87
C LEU A 296 -18.28 5.89 4.67
N PRO A 297 -19.47 5.85 4.07
CA PRO A 297 -20.58 5.17 4.69
C PRO A 297 -20.33 3.65 4.66
N PRO A 298 -20.84 2.88 5.63
CA PRO A 298 -20.61 1.43 5.72
C PRO A 298 -20.97 0.67 4.44
N GLU A 299 -22.06 1.06 3.78
CA GLU A 299 -22.59 0.47 2.56
C GLU A 299 -21.71 0.68 1.31
N SER A 300 -20.94 1.77 1.26
CA SER A 300 -20.03 2.03 0.13
C SER A 300 -18.66 1.36 0.33
N THR A 301 -18.39 0.90 1.55
CA THR A 301 -17.13 0.24 1.91
C THR A 301 -17.24 -1.24 1.56
N LEU A 302 -16.60 -1.64 0.46
CA LEU A 302 -16.59 -3.01 -0.06
C LEU A 302 -17.96 -3.55 -0.52
N LYS A 303 -18.71 -2.79 -1.35
CA LYS A 303 -20.04 -3.18 -1.89
C LYS A 303 -20.17 -4.66 -2.30
N GLU A 304 -19.16 -5.20 -2.96
CA GLU A 304 -19.17 -6.56 -3.53
C GLU A 304 -18.45 -7.61 -2.66
N ASN A 305 -17.60 -7.18 -1.74
CA ASN A 305 -16.67 -8.08 -1.04
C ASN A 305 -16.79 -7.91 0.48
N LYS A 306 -17.00 -8.98 1.24
CA LYS A 306 -17.01 -8.87 2.70
C LYS A 306 -15.62 -8.53 3.29
N LEU A 307 -14.56 -8.62 2.48
CA LEU A 307 -13.16 -8.51 2.88
C LEU A 307 -12.37 -7.69 1.86
N SER A 308 -11.35 -6.97 2.33
CA SER A 308 -10.42 -6.23 1.46
C SER A 308 -9.69 -7.15 0.48
N LEU A 309 -9.60 -6.70 -0.78
CA LEU A 309 -8.82 -7.32 -1.85
C LEU A 309 -7.31 -7.34 -1.55
N LEU A 310 -6.82 -6.52 -0.62
CA LEU A 310 -5.41 -6.52 -0.21
C LEU A 310 -5.07 -7.63 0.81
N ARG A 311 -6.08 -8.29 1.40
CA ARG A 311 -5.91 -9.37 2.40
C ARG A 311 -4.90 -10.45 1.99
N PRO A 312 -4.84 -10.94 0.74
CA PRO A 312 -3.89 -12.00 0.38
C PRO A 312 -2.40 -11.66 0.56
N VAL A 313 -2.06 -10.37 0.58
CA VAL A 313 -0.68 -9.89 0.72
C VAL A 313 -0.41 -9.15 2.02
N ARG A 314 -1.45 -8.92 2.84
CA ARG A 314 -1.37 -8.24 4.13
C ARG A 314 -2.14 -9.03 5.19
N ALA A 315 -1.42 -9.49 6.22
CA ALA A 315 -2.05 -10.13 7.36
C ALA A 315 -2.70 -9.06 8.25
N TYR A 316 -4.03 -9.07 8.32
CA TYR A 316 -4.76 -8.38 9.37
C TYR A 316 -4.81 -9.31 10.59
N ARG A 317 -4.68 -8.77 11.81
CA ARG A 317 -4.82 -9.53 13.06
C ARG A 317 -6.06 -9.04 13.82
N GLY A 318 -6.75 -10.00 14.46
CA GLY A 318 -7.88 -9.79 15.38
C GLY A 318 -9.24 -9.57 14.71
N ASP A 319 -10.26 -9.31 15.52
CA ASP A 319 -11.67 -9.10 15.12
C ASP A 319 -11.92 -7.87 14.22
N LEU A 320 -10.86 -7.11 13.96
CA LEU A 320 -10.85 -5.92 13.11
C LEU A 320 -10.75 -6.26 11.60
N GLU A 321 -11.04 -7.51 11.18
CA GLU A 321 -11.05 -7.86 9.75
C GLU A 321 -12.28 -7.30 9.01
N CYS A 322 -13.43 -7.22 9.68
CA CYS A 322 -14.66 -6.69 9.10
C CYS A 322 -14.57 -5.16 8.96
N GLY A 323 -14.84 -4.64 7.76
CA GLY A 323 -14.90 -3.20 7.47
C GLY A 323 -13.54 -2.52 7.22
N ARG A 324 -12.42 -3.25 7.24
CA ARG A 324 -11.12 -2.70 6.82
C ARG A 324 -11.01 -2.69 5.31
N VAL A 325 -10.66 -1.53 4.77
CA VAL A 325 -10.28 -1.32 3.38
C VAL A 325 -8.82 -0.91 3.28
N SER A 326 -8.21 -1.23 2.14
CA SER A 326 -6.94 -0.65 1.74
C SER A 326 -7.12 0.79 1.25
N THR A 327 -6.03 1.54 1.13
CA THR A 327 -6.04 2.95 0.67
C THR A 327 -6.74 3.11 -0.69
N VAL A 328 -6.47 2.22 -1.64
CA VAL A 328 -7.10 2.26 -2.98
C VAL A 328 -8.58 1.94 -2.92
N GLU A 329 -8.99 0.95 -2.13
CA GLU A 329 -10.42 0.63 -1.97
C GLU A 329 -11.15 1.81 -1.34
N ALA A 330 -10.57 2.44 -0.32
CA ALA A 330 -11.16 3.59 0.33
C ALA A 330 -11.32 4.78 -0.63
N VAL A 331 -10.29 5.07 -1.43
CA VAL A 331 -10.33 6.13 -2.44
C VAL A 331 -11.31 5.79 -3.58
N ALA A 332 -11.31 4.56 -4.08
CA ALA A 332 -12.24 4.14 -5.13
C ALA A 332 -13.69 4.28 -4.68
N SER A 333 -14.02 3.81 -3.47
CA SER A 333 -15.35 3.99 -2.88
C SER A 333 -15.72 5.47 -2.73
N LEU A 334 -14.79 6.32 -2.27
CA LEU A 334 -15.07 7.76 -2.14
C LEU A 334 -15.32 8.41 -3.50
N LEU A 335 -14.51 8.09 -4.50
CA LEU A 335 -14.66 8.61 -5.85
C LEU A 335 -15.98 8.17 -6.48
N LEU A 336 -16.44 6.95 -6.22
CA LEU A 336 -17.75 6.50 -6.66
C LEU A 336 -18.86 7.39 -6.09
N GLU A 337 -18.81 7.70 -4.79
CA GLU A 337 -19.82 8.55 -4.14
C GLU A 337 -19.76 10.01 -4.61
N LEU A 338 -18.57 10.54 -4.90
CA LEU A 338 -18.39 11.93 -5.32
C LEU A 338 -18.70 12.13 -6.82
N GLU A 339 -18.18 11.25 -7.68
CA GLU A 339 -18.18 11.38 -9.14
C GLU A 339 -19.26 10.52 -9.82
N GLY A 340 -19.73 9.44 -9.19
CA GLY A 340 -20.71 8.51 -9.79
C GLY A 340 -20.17 7.62 -10.92
N ASP A 341 -18.85 7.54 -11.07
CA ASP A 341 -18.18 6.81 -12.14
C ASP A 341 -17.89 5.35 -11.74
N GLU A 342 -18.85 4.47 -12.03
CA GLU A 342 -18.75 3.03 -11.82
C GLU A 342 -17.59 2.36 -12.59
N PRO A 343 -17.34 2.66 -13.88
CA PRO A 343 -16.15 2.18 -14.59
C PRO A 343 -14.84 2.50 -13.88
N MET A 344 -14.64 3.73 -13.41
CA MET A 344 -13.44 4.11 -12.64
C MET A 344 -13.33 3.31 -11.34
N TYR A 345 -14.43 3.19 -10.58
CA TYR A 345 -14.47 2.41 -9.36
C TYR A 345 -14.01 0.95 -9.61
N ARG A 346 -14.64 0.26 -10.56
CA ARG A 346 -14.30 -1.13 -10.89
C ARG A 346 -12.87 -1.27 -11.41
N GLY A 347 -12.43 -0.34 -12.25
CA GLY A 347 -11.09 -0.34 -12.81
C GLY A 347 -9.98 -0.15 -11.77
N LEU A 348 -10.21 0.69 -10.75
CA LEU A 348 -9.28 0.83 -9.61
C LEU A 348 -9.20 -0.45 -8.78
N LEU A 349 -10.33 -1.13 -8.55
CA LEU A 349 -10.34 -2.43 -7.87
C LEU A 349 -9.61 -3.51 -8.69
N GLU A 350 -9.75 -3.48 -10.01
CA GLU A 350 -9.02 -4.40 -10.90
C GLU A 350 -7.51 -4.13 -10.88
N ASN A 351 -7.10 -2.86 -10.89
CA ASN A 351 -5.69 -2.48 -10.73
C ASN A 351 -5.11 -2.98 -9.39
N LEU A 352 -5.93 -3.00 -8.32
CA LEU A 352 -5.54 -3.58 -7.03
C LEU A 352 -5.34 -5.09 -7.13
N LYS A 353 -6.26 -5.83 -7.77
CA LYS A 353 -6.11 -7.28 -7.97
C LYS A 353 -4.84 -7.61 -8.75
N ILE A 354 -4.57 -6.88 -9.85
CA ILE A 354 -3.35 -7.01 -10.66
C ILE A 354 -2.10 -6.86 -9.78
N LYS A 355 -2.08 -5.83 -8.92
CA LYS A 355 -0.96 -5.58 -8.03
C LYS A 355 -0.81 -6.66 -6.95
N VAL A 356 -1.91 -7.14 -6.38
CA VAL A 356 -1.91 -8.20 -5.36
C VAL A 356 -1.32 -9.48 -5.92
N ASP A 357 -1.76 -9.91 -7.09
CA ASP A 357 -1.24 -11.08 -7.78
C ASP A 357 0.25 -10.95 -8.11
N ALA A 358 0.68 -9.79 -8.63
CA ALA A 358 2.10 -9.54 -8.89
C ALA A 358 2.93 -9.56 -7.58
N CYS A 359 2.41 -9.01 -6.48
CA CYS A 359 3.06 -9.08 -5.17
C CYS A 359 3.11 -10.52 -4.63
N ARG A 360 2.11 -11.37 -4.91
CA ARG A 360 2.14 -12.79 -4.53
C ARG A 360 3.20 -13.55 -5.35
N LEU A 361 3.26 -13.33 -6.66
CA LEU A 361 4.29 -13.90 -7.53
C LEU A 361 5.70 -13.52 -7.08
N GLN A 362 5.90 -12.25 -6.72
CA GLN A 362 7.18 -11.75 -6.18
C GLN A 362 7.63 -12.52 -4.93
N LYS A 363 6.68 -13.02 -4.14
CA LYS A 363 6.91 -13.83 -2.93
C LYS A 363 6.86 -15.34 -3.21
N ASN A 364 6.92 -15.76 -4.48
CA ASN A 364 6.77 -17.15 -4.92
C ASN A 364 5.48 -17.82 -4.40
N ARG A 365 4.38 -17.08 -4.36
CA ARG A 365 3.05 -17.58 -3.98
C ARG A 365 2.16 -17.68 -5.22
N THR A 366 1.11 -18.50 -5.12
CA THR A 366 0.08 -18.63 -6.17
C THR A 366 -0.63 -17.31 -6.43
N LEU A 367 -1.36 -17.21 -7.54
CA LEU A 367 -2.29 -16.10 -7.79
C LEU A 367 -3.55 -16.27 -6.94
N VAL A 368 -4.28 -15.18 -6.67
CA VAL A 368 -5.64 -15.24 -6.10
C VAL A 368 -6.68 -14.81 -7.11
N TYR A 369 -6.35 -13.82 -7.94
CA TYR A 369 -7.32 -13.18 -8.82
C TYR A 369 -7.12 -13.52 -10.29
N ASP A 370 -6.15 -14.38 -10.60
CA ASP A 370 -5.82 -14.85 -11.96
C ASP A 370 -5.63 -13.71 -12.98
N THR A 371 -5.18 -12.55 -12.52
CA THR A 371 -5.05 -11.33 -13.34
C THR A 371 -3.87 -11.39 -14.29
N GLN A 372 -2.90 -12.26 -14.01
CA GLN A 372 -1.80 -12.58 -14.90
C GLN A 372 -2.33 -13.60 -15.90
N GLN A 373 -3.17 -13.19 -16.86
CA GLN A 373 -3.28 -14.01 -18.07
C GLN A 373 -1.87 -14.06 -18.65
N PRO A 374 -1.26 -15.25 -18.77
CA PRO A 374 -0.03 -15.33 -19.49
C PRO A 374 -0.37 -15.00 -20.94
N HIS A 375 0.18 -13.91 -21.48
CA HIS A 375 0.74 -14.05 -22.82
C HIS A 375 1.87 -15.08 -22.68
N HIS A 376 1.51 -16.35 -22.60
CA HIS A 376 2.43 -17.41 -22.92
C HIS A 376 2.68 -17.20 -24.43
N PRO A 377 3.87 -16.75 -24.88
CA PRO A 377 4.27 -17.11 -26.23
C PRO A 377 4.14 -18.64 -26.25
N ALA A 378 3.22 -19.13 -27.10
CA ALA A 378 2.72 -20.50 -27.12
C ALA A 378 3.80 -21.44 -26.60
N SER A 379 3.59 -21.99 -25.39
CA SER A 379 4.53 -22.92 -24.80
C SER A 379 4.83 -23.97 -25.86
N ARG A 380 6.05 -23.95 -26.40
CA ARG A 380 6.49 -24.89 -27.42
C ARG A 380 6.01 -26.27 -26.98
N PRO A 381 5.31 -27.03 -27.85
CA PRO A 381 4.86 -28.36 -27.50
C PRO A 381 6.04 -29.07 -26.85
N ARG A 382 5.84 -29.59 -25.64
CA ARG A 382 6.83 -30.49 -25.05
C ARG A 382 6.93 -31.65 -26.02
N VAL A 383 7.92 -31.61 -26.91
CA VAL A 383 8.29 -32.73 -27.74
C VAL A 383 8.75 -33.78 -26.75
N ARG A 384 7.82 -34.66 -26.40
CA ARG A 384 8.08 -35.83 -25.58
C ARG A 384 9.08 -36.64 -26.40
N GLY A 385 10.37 -36.52 -26.07
CA GLY A 385 11.42 -37.25 -26.74
C GLY A 385 11.02 -38.72 -26.75
N LYS A 386 10.68 -39.22 -27.94
CA LYS A 386 10.39 -40.62 -28.18
C LYS A 386 11.71 -41.34 -27.91
N LYS A 387 11.81 -41.97 -26.74
CA LYS A 387 12.92 -42.82 -26.34
C LYS A 387 13.04 -43.90 -27.42
N LYS A 388 14.06 -43.78 -28.25
CA LYS A 388 14.40 -44.72 -29.33
C LYS A 388 15.43 -45.69 -28.75
N GLY A 389 15.17 -46.98 -28.85
CA GLY A 389 16.02 -48.08 -28.38
C GLY A 389 15.39 -48.80 -27.18
N ASP A 390 15.28 -50.13 -27.16
CA ASP A 390 15.94 -51.13 -28.00
C ASP A 390 15.15 -52.45 -27.97
N ALA A 391 15.34 -53.25 -29.01
CA ALA A 391 14.69 -54.53 -29.24
C ALA A 391 15.04 -55.57 -28.17
N GLY A 392 14.08 -56.44 -27.89
CA GLY A 392 14.26 -57.64 -27.07
C GLY A 392 13.08 -58.57 -27.27
N ASP A 393 13.28 -59.54 -28.16
CA ASP A 393 12.35 -60.60 -28.54
C ASP A 393 11.82 -61.39 -27.33
N GLY A 394 10.56 -61.80 -27.42
CA GLY A 394 9.92 -62.65 -26.42
C GLY A 394 8.53 -63.06 -26.88
N ASP A 395 8.49 -64.16 -27.64
CA ASP A 395 7.31 -64.92 -28.02
C ASP A 395 6.44 -65.29 -26.82
N GLY A 396 5.12 -65.25 -27.01
CA GLY A 396 4.14 -65.65 -26.01
C GLY A 396 2.71 -65.57 -26.53
N ASP A 397 2.31 -66.61 -27.26
CA ASP A 397 0.93 -66.97 -27.61
C ASP A 397 0.01 -66.98 -26.38
N GLY A 398 -1.26 -66.62 -26.57
CA GLY A 398 -2.27 -66.69 -25.52
C GLY A 398 -3.61 -66.06 -25.91
N ASP A 399 -4.45 -66.89 -26.51
CA ASP A 399 -5.80 -66.67 -27.02
C ASP A 399 -6.86 -66.06 -26.09
N GLU A 400 -7.97 -65.71 -26.76
CA GLU A 400 -9.39 -65.72 -26.33
C GLU A 400 -10.09 -64.43 -25.84
N ALA A 401 -10.85 -63.86 -26.78
CA ALA A 401 -12.32 -63.83 -26.83
C ALA A 401 -13.14 -62.76 -26.06
N GLY A 402 -14.15 -62.26 -26.78
CA GLY A 402 -15.40 -61.64 -26.27
C GLY A 402 -15.50 -60.14 -26.57
N SER A 403 -16.24 -59.71 -27.61
CA SER A 403 -17.69 -59.37 -27.58
C SER A 403 -17.99 -58.19 -26.63
N ASP A 404 -18.81 -57.19 -26.90
CA ASP A 404 -19.89 -56.99 -27.86
C ASP A 404 -20.31 -55.50 -27.77
N GLU A 405 -21.21 -55.13 -28.66
CA GLU A 405 -21.92 -53.88 -28.93
C GLU A 405 -22.42 -53.02 -27.75
N GLY A 406 -22.76 -51.76 -28.07
CA GLY A 406 -23.65 -50.96 -27.22
C GLY A 406 -23.70 -49.46 -27.53
N GLU A 407 -24.45 -49.09 -28.55
CA GLU A 407 -25.04 -47.75 -28.73
C GLU A 407 -26.01 -47.42 -27.58
N ALA A 408 -26.17 -46.14 -27.23
CA ALA A 408 -27.49 -45.56 -26.91
C ALA A 408 -27.44 -44.04 -26.66
N GLU A 409 -28.36 -43.37 -27.33
CA GLU A 409 -28.81 -41.99 -27.20
C GLU A 409 -29.71 -41.76 -25.96
N GLY A 410 -30.14 -40.51 -25.75
CA GLY A 410 -31.37 -40.17 -25.00
C GLY A 410 -31.15 -39.18 -23.84
N SER A 411 -31.48 -37.90 -24.01
CA SER A 411 -32.77 -37.27 -23.62
C SER A 411 -32.97 -37.24 -22.10
N GLY A 412 -33.04 -36.07 -21.44
CA GLY A 412 -34.25 -35.26 -21.39
C GLY A 412 -34.85 -35.38 -19.97
N GLY A 413 -35.25 -34.26 -19.36
CA GLY A 413 -35.81 -34.27 -17.99
C GLY A 413 -35.98 -32.88 -17.42
N GLU A 414 -37.08 -32.23 -17.79
CA GLU A 414 -37.69 -31.05 -17.17
C GLU A 414 -38.39 -31.40 -15.84
N GLU A 415 -38.85 -30.32 -15.16
CA GLU A 415 -39.87 -30.27 -14.09
C GLU A 415 -39.46 -30.81 -12.71
N SER A 416 -39.83 -30.25 -11.56
CA SER A 416 -40.84 -29.26 -11.11
C SER A 416 -40.40 -28.86 -9.68
N GLY A 417 -40.61 -27.64 -9.17
CA GLY A 417 -41.89 -27.10 -8.72
C GLY A 417 -42.08 -27.34 -7.22
N ALA A 418 -42.07 -26.28 -6.39
CA ALA A 418 -42.87 -26.18 -5.16
C ALA A 418 -42.76 -24.78 -4.52
N GLU A 419 -43.81 -24.01 -4.74
CA GLU A 419 -44.23 -22.84 -3.95
C GLU A 419 -44.36 -23.16 -2.46
N ARG A 420 -44.16 -22.13 -1.61
CA ARG A 420 -45.01 -21.93 -0.42
C ARG A 420 -45.06 -20.46 -0.03
N ALA A 421 -46.29 -20.02 0.19
CA ALA A 421 -46.76 -18.65 0.33
C ALA A 421 -46.59 -18.05 1.74
N ASP A 422 -46.62 -16.71 1.77
CA ASP A 422 -46.95 -15.84 2.92
C ASP A 422 -48.35 -16.14 3.50
N PRO A 423 -48.62 -15.68 4.73
CA PRO A 423 -49.42 -14.46 4.84
C PRO A 423 -48.99 -13.48 5.96
N ALA A 424 -49.39 -12.23 5.72
CA ALA A 424 -49.38 -11.03 6.57
C ALA A 424 -50.03 -11.20 7.95
N ASP A 425 -49.65 -10.37 8.94
CA ASP A 425 -50.49 -9.22 9.35
C ASP A 425 -49.86 -8.26 10.38
N ALA A 426 -50.26 -6.99 10.20
CA ALA A 426 -50.34 -5.79 11.04
C ALA A 426 -49.68 -5.67 12.45
N GLN A 427 -49.01 -4.53 12.69
CA GLN A 427 -49.56 -3.41 13.51
C GLN A 427 -48.54 -2.26 13.72
N GLN A 428 -48.86 -1.07 13.21
CA GLN A 428 -48.44 0.23 13.79
C GLN A 428 -49.35 0.55 14.99
N PRO A 429 -48.96 1.48 15.90
CA PRO A 429 -49.49 2.84 15.72
C PRO A 429 -48.60 4.02 16.17
N ALA A 430 -48.97 5.16 15.59
CA ALA A 430 -49.12 6.49 16.18
C ALA A 430 -47.91 7.42 16.42
N ALA A 431 -47.95 8.50 15.63
CA ALA A 431 -47.42 9.82 15.92
C ALA A 431 -48.17 10.52 17.09
N ALA A 432 -47.46 11.42 17.78
CA ALA A 432 -48.05 12.57 18.45
C ALA A 432 -47.12 13.77 18.25
N ALA A 433 -47.71 14.88 17.78
CA ALA A 433 -47.08 16.16 17.52
C ALA A 433 -47.55 17.21 18.55
N GLN A 434 -46.83 18.35 18.55
CA GLN A 434 -47.23 19.69 19.07
C GLN A 434 -47.15 19.89 20.60
N ALA A 435 -46.82 21.07 21.15
CA ALA A 435 -46.31 22.35 20.66
C ALA A 435 -45.97 23.26 21.87
N ALA A 436 -45.31 24.40 21.57
CA ALA A 436 -45.32 25.70 22.28
C ALA A 436 -44.43 25.88 23.52
N ALA A 437 -43.33 26.63 23.35
CA ALA A 437 -43.15 28.01 23.87
C ALA A 437 -41.93 28.65 23.20
#